data_AF-A0A429EZ81-F1
#
_entry.id   AF-A0A429EZ81-F1
#
_cell.length_a   1.000
_cell.length_b   1.000
_cell.length_c   1.000
_cell.angle_alpha   90.00
_cell.angle_beta   90.00
_cell.angle_gamma   90.00
#
_symmetry.space_group_name_H-M   'P 1'
#
loop_
_entity.id
_entity.type
_entity.pdbx_description
1 polymer ?
#
loop_
_entity_poly.entity_id
_entity_poly.type
_entity_poly.pdbx_seq_one_letter_code
_entity_poly.pdbx_strand_id
1 'polypeptide(L)'
;MDIQVLEGALVEVPTATATGMDRRAFGEFVGPQGELASYAFGWTTGSDPHVAHLSVGIGAGNPGGGTFHAVVFETEDGHAFSLTDDPFERVPEGGPDLTADEARAHEDLPFIWWVADQIMQRDRRAWWMLHWLLRTTCIQTREIFERSEPILLVQHDAEDGMWQLIGASDADGGTGKIGHLHHAIDEDQSLIDTLDLPPGGSATRAGAESPWNRHL
;
A
#
# COMPACT_ATOMS: atom_id res chain seq x y z
N MET A 1 -15.74 -8.48 18.46
CA MET A 1 -15.80 -7.30 17.56
C MET A 1 -15.25 -7.76 16.22
N ASP A 2 -15.60 -7.15 15.09
CA ASP A 2 -14.92 -7.48 13.82
C ASP A 2 -13.53 -6.84 13.82
N ILE A 3 -12.60 -7.44 13.09
CA ILE A 3 -11.23 -6.92 12.92
C ILE A 3 -11.28 -5.54 12.24
N GLN A 4 -10.53 -4.59 12.76
CA GLN A 4 -10.42 -3.24 12.17
C GLN A 4 -8.96 -2.88 11.89
N VAL A 5 -8.74 -2.30 10.72
CA VAL A 5 -7.51 -1.59 10.36
C VAL A 5 -7.91 -0.15 10.11
N LEU A 6 -7.48 0.74 11.00
CA LEU A 6 -7.82 2.15 10.99
C LEU A 6 -6.68 2.92 10.35
N GLU A 7 -6.94 3.50 9.17
CA GLU A 7 -5.99 4.36 8.48
C GLU A 7 -5.76 5.65 9.28
N GLY A 8 -4.52 5.89 9.67
CA GLY A 8 -4.06 7.12 10.32
C GLY A 8 -3.42 8.09 9.34
N ALA A 9 -2.37 8.79 9.78
CA ALA A 9 -1.68 9.78 8.94
C ALA A 9 -0.96 9.16 7.75
N LEU A 10 -0.94 9.87 6.62
CA LEU A 10 -0.02 9.65 5.50
C LEU A 10 0.91 10.86 5.41
N VAL A 11 2.21 10.62 5.42
CA VAL A 11 3.25 11.65 5.31
C VAL A 11 4.03 11.41 4.03
N GLU A 12 4.14 12.45 3.21
CA GLU A 12 4.89 12.43 1.95
C GLU A 12 5.98 13.51 2.01
N VAL A 13 7.23 13.11 1.84
CA VAL A 13 8.40 14.01 1.87
C VAL A 13 9.21 13.81 0.59
N PRO A 14 9.45 14.86 -0.20
CA PRO A 14 10.34 14.74 -1.35
C PRO A 14 11.72 14.22 -0.94
N THR A 15 12.29 13.31 -1.73
CA THR A 15 13.65 12.83 -1.48
C THR A 15 14.67 13.97 -1.61
N ALA A 16 15.87 13.80 -1.05
CA ALA A 16 16.91 14.84 -1.10
C ALA A 16 17.29 15.26 -2.54
N THR A 17 17.15 14.35 -3.51
CA THR A 17 17.38 14.62 -4.94
C THR A 17 16.16 15.25 -5.63
N ALA A 18 15.01 15.34 -4.96
CA ALA A 18 13.71 15.78 -5.46
C ALA A 18 13.19 14.99 -6.69
N THR A 19 13.74 13.79 -6.92
CA THR A 19 13.35 12.89 -8.02
C THR A 19 12.41 11.78 -7.56
N GLY A 20 12.12 11.69 -6.26
CA GLY A 20 11.24 10.70 -5.67
C GLY A 20 10.53 11.25 -4.44
N MET A 21 9.69 10.42 -3.84
CA MET A 21 8.92 10.72 -2.64
C MET A 21 9.15 9.62 -1.61
N ASP A 22 9.52 9.99 -0.38
CA ASP A 22 9.48 9.12 0.80
C ASP A 22 8.08 9.18 1.40
N ARG A 23 7.43 8.02 1.55
CA ARG A 23 6.06 7.91 2.03
C ARG A 23 6.01 7.07 3.29
N ARG A 24 5.29 7.57 4.29
CA ARG A 24 5.07 6.91 5.58
C ARG A 24 3.58 6.93 5.90
N ALA A 25 2.97 5.75 5.97
CA ALA A 25 1.58 5.56 6.37
C ALA A 25 1.53 4.98 7.77
N PHE A 26 0.72 5.58 8.64
CA PHE A 26 0.52 5.18 10.03
C PHE A 26 -0.92 4.71 10.23
N GLY A 27 -1.16 3.83 11.20
CA GLY A 27 -2.50 3.44 11.58
C GLY A 27 -2.56 2.53 12.79
N GLU A 28 -3.77 2.10 13.12
CA GLU A 28 -4.06 1.23 14.26
C GLU A 28 -4.78 -0.04 13.83
N PHE A 29 -4.46 -1.15 14.47
CA PHE A 29 -5.12 -2.42 14.33
C PHE A 29 -5.91 -2.72 15.60
N VAL A 30 -7.18 -3.12 15.46
CA VAL A 30 -8.03 -3.56 16.57
C VAL A 30 -8.53 -4.98 16.32
N GLY A 31 -8.16 -5.89 17.21
CA GLY A 31 -8.52 -7.30 17.16
C GLY A 31 -9.92 -7.61 17.72
N PRO A 32 -10.44 -8.83 17.48
CA PRO A 32 -11.80 -9.22 17.85
C PRO A 32 -12.05 -9.20 19.36
N GLN A 33 -11.00 -9.39 20.15
CA GLN A 33 -10.99 -9.43 21.62
C GLN A 33 -10.50 -8.10 22.22
N GLY A 34 -10.26 -7.08 21.39
CA GLY A 34 -9.74 -5.79 21.81
C GLY A 34 -8.22 -5.72 21.88
N GLU A 35 -7.52 -6.66 21.25
CA GLU A 35 -6.08 -6.53 21.00
C GLU A 35 -5.81 -5.25 20.22
N LEU A 36 -4.76 -4.52 20.58
CA LEU A 36 -4.41 -3.25 19.96
C LEU A 36 -2.95 -3.32 19.49
N ALA A 37 -2.70 -2.90 18.26
CA ALA A 37 -1.36 -2.70 17.73
C ALA A 37 -1.32 -1.43 16.89
N SER A 38 -0.29 -0.62 17.05
CA SER A 38 -0.02 0.47 16.13
C SER A 38 0.92 -0.01 15.03
N TYR A 39 0.76 0.52 13.83
CA TYR A 39 1.65 0.20 12.72
C TYR A 39 2.06 1.42 11.92
N ALA A 40 3.19 1.27 11.25
CA ALA A 40 3.64 2.18 10.22
C ALA A 40 4.27 1.39 9.08
N PHE A 41 3.99 1.74 7.84
CA PHE A 41 4.72 1.21 6.68
C PHE A 41 5.12 2.34 5.74
N GLY A 42 6.15 2.11 4.93
CA GLY A 42 6.62 3.12 4.01
C GLY A 42 7.50 2.61 2.89
N TRP A 43 7.56 3.42 1.85
CA TRP A 43 8.34 3.15 0.64
C TRP A 43 8.86 4.47 0.08
N THR A 44 9.97 4.39 -0.65
CA THR A 44 10.59 5.55 -1.28
C THR A 44 10.65 5.35 -2.79
N THR A 45 10.04 6.25 -3.56
CA THR A 45 10.12 6.18 -5.03
C THR A 45 11.58 6.23 -5.49
N GLY A 46 11.98 5.24 -6.29
CA GLY A 46 13.32 5.15 -6.85
C GLY A 46 14.39 4.65 -5.87
N SER A 47 14.01 4.08 -4.73
CA SER A 47 14.96 3.47 -3.80
C SER A 47 15.64 2.23 -4.39
N ASP A 48 16.90 2.02 -3.99
CA ASP A 48 17.64 0.78 -4.16
C ASP A 48 18.24 0.41 -2.79
N PRO A 49 17.85 -0.73 -2.18
CA PRO A 49 16.93 -1.73 -2.71
C PRO A 49 15.48 -1.23 -2.87
N HIS A 50 14.77 -1.80 -3.85
CA HIS A 50 13.34 -1.54 -4.12
C HIS A 50 12.49 -2.37 -3.14
N VAL A 51 12.48 -1.93 -1.88
CA VAL A 51 11.77 -2.58 -0.78
C VAL A 51 10.98 -1.57 0.02
N ALA A 52 9.90 -2.01 0.64
CA ALA A 52 9.18 -1.22 1.63
C ALA A 52 9.56 -1.67 3.04
N HIS A 53 9.15 -0.89 4.03
CA HIS A 53 9.41 -1.17 5.44
C HIS A 53 8.10 -1.18 6.22
N LEU A 54 8.05 -1.98 7.28
CA LEU A 54 6.92 -2.12 8.18
C LEU A 54 7.43 -2.10 9.63
N SER A 55 6.71 -1.40 10.49
CA SER A 55 6.83 -1.45 11.94
C SER A 55 5.47 -1.78 12.54
N VAL A 56 5.43 -2.74 13.46
CA VAL A 56 4.24 -3.09 14.24
C VAL A 56 4.62 -3.07 15.71
N GLY A 57 3.92 -2.27 16.51
CA GLY A 57 4.18 -2.09 17.92
C GLY A 57 3.00 -2.54 18.76
N ILE A 58 3.31 -3.24 19.86
CA ILE A 58 2.32 -3.74 20.81
C ILE A 58 2.77 -3.53 22.25
N GLY A 59 1.78 -3.45 23.15
CA GLY A 59 2.01 -3.51 24.59
C GLY A 59 2.73 -2.31 25.16
N ALA A 60 2.51 -1.10 24.63
CA ALA A 60 3.04 0.13 25.20
C ALA A 60 2.81 0.19 26.72
N GLY A 61 3.89 0.43 27.46
CA GLY A 61 3.87 0.49 28.93
C GLY A 61 3.87 -0.87 29.64
N ASN A 62 3.88 -1.99 28.91
CA ASN A 62 4.03 -3.33 29.48
C ASN A 62 5.45 -3.88 29.22
N PRO A 63 6.10 -4.53 30.20
CA PRO A 63 7.44 -5.09 30.02
C PRO A 63 7.57 -6.18 28.94
N GLY A 64 6.44 -6.81 28.54
CA GLY A 64 6.38 -7.79 27.46
C GLY A 64 5.98 -7.21 26.11
N GLY A 65 5.86 -5.89 25.98
CA GLY A 65 5.62 -5.22 24.70
C GLY A 65 6.91 -5.00 23.91
N GLY A 66 6.76 -4.64 22.64
CA GLY A 66 7.89 -4.43 21.73
C GLY A 66 7.46 -3.82 20.41
N THR A 67 8.43 -3.33 19.64
CA THR A 67 8.24 -2.89 18.25
C THR A 67 9.01 -3.80 17.32
N PHE A 68 8.30 -4.39 16.37
CA PHE A 68 8.82 -5.35 15.39
C PHE A 68 9.02 -4.63 14.07
N HIS A 69 10.21 -4.77 13.48
CA HIS A 69 10.54 -4.16 12.19
C HIS A 69 10.74 -5.24 11.14
N ALA A 70 10.17 -5.01 9.96
CA ALA A 70 10.32 -5.89 8.82
C ALA A 70 10.54 -5.10 7.53
N VAL A 71 11.31 -5.70 6.63
CA VAL A 71 11.39 -5.30 5.21
C VAL A 71 10.32 -6.08 4.45
N VAL A 72 9.59 -5.39 3.59
CA VAL A 72 8.62 -5.97 2.63
C VAL A 72 9.27 -5.97 1.25
N PHE A 73 9.36 -7.13 0.64
CA PHE A 73 10.06 -7.31 -0.63
C PHE A 73 9.27 -8.20 -1.59
N GLU A 74 9.51 -8.04 -2.89
CA GLU A 74 8.89 -8.82 -3.96
C GLU A 74 9.40 -10.28 -3.96
N THR A 75 8.50 -11.21 -4.23
CA THR A 75 8.76 -12.63 -4.49
C THR A 75 8.05 -13.06 -5.77
N GLU A 76 8.35 -14.27 -6.27
CA GLU A 76 7.70 -14.81 -7.48
C GLU A 76 6.16 -14.87 -7.34
N ASP A 77 5.66 -15.10 -6.13
CA ASP A 77 4.24 -15.24 -5.82
C ASP A 77 3.59 -13.95 -5.26
N GLY A 78 4.32 -12.81 -5.28
CA GLY A 78 3.84 -11.54 -4.75
C GLY A 78 4.85 -10.87 -3.83
N HIS A 79 4.59 -10.87 -2.52
CA HIS A 79 5.47 -10.24 -1.54
C HIS A 79 5.71 -11.12 -0.31
N ALA A 80 6.77 -10.81 0.43
CA ALA A 80 7.09 -11.43 1.70
C ALA A 80 7.67 -10.42 2.69
N PHE A 81 7.75 -10.84 3.95
CA PHE A 81 8.32 -10.08 5.05
C PHE A 81 9.62 -10.74 5.53
N SER A 82 10.61 -9.92 5.89
CA SER A 82 11.79 -10.37 6.62
C SER A 82 12.04 -9.44 7.80
N LEU A 83 12.20 -10.01 9.01
CA LEU A 83 12.58 -9.23 10.18
C LEU A 83 13.96 -8.58 9.96
N THR A 84 14.12 -7.36 10.46
CA THR A 84 15.36 -6.58 10.33
C THR A 84 15.79 -6.01 11.67
N ASP A 85 17.09 -5.77 11.81
CA ASP A 85 17.68 -5.08 12.97
C ASP A 85 17.58 -3.55 12.83
N ASP A 86 17.30 -3.05 11.62
CA ASP A 86 17.21 -1.61 11.33
C ASP A 86 15.80 -1.09 11.67
N PRO A 87 15.63 -0.25 12.71
CA PRO A 87 14.32 0.31 13.04
C PRO A 87 13.82 1.23 11.93
N PHE A 88 12.56 1.06 11.56
CA PHE A 88 11.92 1.90 10.54
C PHE A 88 11.17 3.08 11.18
N GLU A 89 10.11 2.81 11.94
CA GLU A 89 9.28 3.84 12.56
C GLU A 89 8.89 3.49 13.99
N ARG A 90 8.76 4.54 14.81
CA ARG A 90 8.17 4.42 16.14
C ARG A 90 6.68 4.60 16.06
N VAL A 91 5.96 3.73 16.75
CA VAL A 91 4.51 3.69 16.72
C VAL A 91 3.94 3.77 18.14
N PRO A 92 2.76 4.38 18.36
CA PRO A 92 2.24 4.69 19.70
C PRO A 92 2.17 3.50 20.66
N GLU A 93 1.67 2.36 20.20
CA GLU A 93 1.53 1.16 21.03
C GLU A 93 2.83 0.34 21.11
N GLY A 94 3.94 0.82 20.54
CA GLY A 94 5.23 0.15 20.53
C GLY A 94 6.00 0.24 21.84
N GLY A 95 6.62 -0.88 22.22
CA GLY A 95 7.65 -0.95 23.25
C GLY A 95 9.06 -0.65 22.69
N PRO A 96 10.13 -1.18 23.30
CA PRO A 96 11.48 -1.06 22.73
C PRO A 96 11.55 -1.65 21.31
N ASP A 97 12.38 -1.05 20.46
CA ASP A 97 12.71 -1.56 19.12
C ASP A 97 13.44 -2.91 19.30
N LEU A 98 12.84 -4.00 18.81
CA LEU A 98 13.42 -5.35 18.91
C LEU A 98 14.35 -5.61 17.72
N THR A 99 15.49 -6.24 17.99
CA THR A 99 16.33 -6.84 16.93
C THR A 99 15.58 -7.99 16.24
N ALA A 100 16.03 -8.40 15.05
CA ALA A 100 15.44 -9.52 14.32
C ALA A 100 15.55 -10.84 15.11
N ASP A 101 16.61 -11.04 15.89
CA ASP A 101 16.78 -12.20 16.77
C ASP A 101 15.81 -12.17 17.95
N GLU A 102 15.65 -11.02 18.61
CA GLU A 102 14.69 -10.85 19.71
C GLU A 102 13.25 -11.01 19.22
N ALA A 103 12.91 -10.41 18.07
CA ALA A 103 11.61 -10.56 17.43
C ALA A 103 11.31 -12.02 17.09
N ARG A 104 12.29 -12.78 16.59
CA ARG A 104 12.15 -14.23 16.31
C ARG A 104 11.91 -15.06 17.57
N ALA A 105 12.42 -14.61 18.71
CA ALA A 105 12.24 -15.28 20.00
C ALA A 105 10.98 -14.83 20.76
N HIS A 106 10.31 -13.76 20.31
CA HIS A 106 9.17 -13.16 21.00
C HIS A 106 7.90 -14.02 20.86
N GLU A 107 7.16 -14.20 21.96
CA GLU A 107 5.98 -15.08 21.99
C GLU A 107 4.84 -14.57 21.09
N ASP A 108 4.69 -13.25 20.97
CA ASP A 108 3.68 -12.60 20.13
C ASP A 108 4.02 -12.55 18.63
N LEU A 109 5.17 -13.06 18.18
CA LEU A 109 5.52 -13.01 16.75
C LEU A 109 4.42 -13.55 15.81
N PRO A 110 3.70 -14.66 16.12
CA PRO A 110 2.58 -15.11 15.28
C PRO A 110 1.45 -14.07 15.20
N PHE A 111 1.17 -13.35 16.29
CA PHE A 111 0.20 -12.27 16.29
C PHE A 111 0.67 -11.11 15.42
N ILE A 112 1.95 -10.75 15.48
CA ILE A 112 2.54 -9.69 14.64
C ILE A 112 2.41 -10.00 13.15
N TRP A 113 2.68 -11.24 12.74
CA TRP A 113 2.48 -11.62 11.32
C TRP A 113 1.03 -11.57 10.90
N TRP A 114 0.12 -11.99 11.79
CA TRP A 114 -1.29 -11.85 11.51
C TRP A 114 -1.70 -10.37 11.36
N VAL A 115 -1.21 -9.47 12.21
CA VAL A 115 -1.44 -8.02 12.07
C VAL A 115 -0.89 -7.50 10.74
N ALA A 116 0.33 -7.89 10.35
CA ALA A 116 0.92 -7.52 9.06
C ALA A 116 0.04 -7.95 7.87
N ASP A 117 -0.47 -9.19 7.89
CA ASP A 117 -1.41 -9.68 6.88
C ASP A 117 -2.71 -8.86 6.86
N GLN A 118 -3.25 -8.51 8.03
CA GLN A 118 -4.47 -7.70 8.11
C GLN A 118 -4.25 -6.28 7.54
N ILE A 119 -3.09 -5.67 7.77
CA ILE A 119 -2.72 -4.37 7.20
C ILE A 119 -2.69 -4.45 5.67
N MET A 120 -1.97 -5.42 5.10
CA MET A 120 -1.88 -5.58 3.64
C MET A 120 -3.22 -5.87 2.98
N GLN A 121 -4.17 -6.46 3.71
CA GLN A 121 -5.50 -6.78 3.20
C GLN A 121 -6.51 -5.63 3.31
N ARG A 122 -6.25 -4.58 4.11
CA ARG A 122 -7.30 -3.62 4.49
C ARG A 122 -6.89 -2.16 4.42
N ASP A 123 -5.62 -1.84 4.60
CA ASP A 123 -5.14 -0.47 4.44
C ASP A 123 -4.98 -0.17 2.95
N ARG A 124 -5.74 0.79 2.44
CA ARG A 124 -5.74 1.09 1.00
C ARG A 124 -4.39 1.65 0.53
N ARG A 125 -3.64 2.27 1.45
CA ARG A 125 -2.29 2.79 1.18
C ARG A 125 -1.27 1.65 1.14
N ALA A 126 -1.55 0.51 1.80
CA ALA A 126 -0.73 -0.69 1.65
C ALA A 126 -0.90 -1.30 0.26
N TRP A 127 -2.10 -1.24 -0.34
CA TRP A 127 -2.30 -1.64 -1.75
C TRP A 127 -1.51 -0.76 -2.71
N TRP A 128 -1.46 0.55 -2.46
CA TRP A 128 -0.60 1.46 -3.24
C TRP A 128 0.88 1.09 -3.10
N MET A 129 1.36 0.88 -1.88
CA MET A 129 2.72 0.39 -1.62
C MET A 129 3.00 -0.93 -2.37
N LEU A 130 2.07 -1.88 -2.35
CA LEU A 130 2.22 -3.16 -3.03
C LEU A 130 2.26 -3.00 -4.56
N HIS A 131 1.42 -2.15 -5.16
CA HIS A 131 1.50 -1.86 -6.59
C HIS A 131 2.80 -1.17 -7.00
N TRP A 132 3.39 -0.37 -6.10
CA TRP A 132 4.75 0.14 -6.27
C TRP A 132 5.79 -0.98 -6.16
N LEU A 133 5.71 -1.81 -5.12
CA LEU A 133 6.65 -2.90 -4.83
C LEU A 133 6.70 -3.91 -5.99
N LEU A 134 5.54 -4.37 -6.42
CA LEU A 134 5.34 -5.37 -7.48
C LEU A 134 5.41 -4.77 -8.90
N ARG A 135 5.66 -3.46 -9.02
CA ARG A 135 5.75 -2.73 -10.28
C ARG A 135 4.55 -2.96 -11.21
N THR A 136 3.35 -3.12 -10.65
CA THR A 136 2.13 -3.46 -11.38
C THR A 136 1.96 -2.55 -12.58
N THR A 137 1.75 -3.13 -13.76
CA THR A 137 1.54 -2.40 -15.00
C THR A 137 0.06 -2.11 -15.22
N CYS A 138 -0.22 -1.05 -15.96
CA CYS A 138 -1.55 -0.72 -16.46
C CYS A 138 -1.46 -0.24 -17.91
N ILE A 139 -2.56 -0.41 -18.64
CA ILE A 139 -2.80 0.22 -19.93
C ILE A 139 -3.54 1.52 -19.69
N GLN A 140 -3.10 2.58 -20.33
CA GLN A 140 -3.71 3.90 -20.24
C GLN A 140 -4.08 4.37 -21.64
N THR A 141 -5.21 5.05 -21.76
CA THR A 141 -5.46 5.88 -22.96
C THR A 141 -4.36 6.92 -23.11
N ARG A 142 -4.02 7.28 -24.35
CA ARG A 142 -2.92 8.20 -24.62
C ARG A 142 -3.09 9.53 -23.90
N GLU A 143 -4.30 10.05 -23.87
CA GLU A 143 -4.66 11.33 -23.27
C GLU A 143 -4.46 11.33 -21.75
N ILE A 144 -4.67 10.19 -21.08
CA ILE A 144 -4.31 10.00 -19.66
C ILE A 144 -2.80 9.98 -19.49
N PHE A 145 -2.10 9.20 -20.32
CA PHE A 145 -0.65 9.08 -20.26
C PHE A 145 0.07 10.42 -20.49
N GLU A 146 -0.46 11.22 -21.41
CA GLU A 146 0.01 12.57 -21.74
C GLU A 146 -0.55 13.65 -20.79
N ARG A 147 -1.37 13.26 -19.81
CA ARG A 147 -1.98 14.13 -18.77
C ARG A 147 -2.87 15.23 -19.32
N SER A 148 -3.49 15.01 -20.48
CA SER A 148 -4.45 15.94 -21.08
C SER A 148 -5.89 15.67 -20.65
N GLU A 149 -6.18 14.50 -20.09
CA GLU A 149 -7.49 14.11 -19.57
C GLU A 149 -7.39 13.51 -18.16
N PRO A 150 -8.46 13.63 -17.34
CA PRO A 150 -8.56 12.90 -16.09
C PRO A 150 -9.00 11.46 -16.32
N ILE A 151 -8.60 10.55 -15.43
CA ILE A 151 -9.04 9.15 -15.47
C ILE A 151 -10.54 9.13 -15.11
N LEU A 152 -11.40 8.53 -15.93
CA LEU A 152 -12.85 8.48 -15.67
C LEU A 152 -13.37 7.06 -15.47
N LEU A 153 -12.61 6.06 -15.94
CA LEU A 153 -12.88 4.64 -15.77
C LEU A 153 -11.59 3.92 -15.38
N VAL A 154 -11.69 3.10 -14.33
CA VAL A 154 -10.70 2.11 -13.91
C VAL A 154 -11.31 0.74 -14.12
N GLN A 155 -10.60 -0.17 -14.78
CA GLN A 155 -11.01 -1.57 -14.93
C GLN A 155 -9.85 -2.48 -14.52
N HIS A 156 -10.16 -3.53 -13.78
CA HIS A 156 -9.26 -4.65 -13.55
C HIS A 156 -9.77 -5.79 -14.42
N ASP A 157 -9.08 -6.09 -15.51
CA ASP A 157 -9.57 -7.02 -16.52
C ASP A 157 -9.75 -8.46 -15.97
N ALA A 158 -10.81 -9.15 -16.39
CA ALA A 158 -11.12 -10.49 -15.90
C ALA A 158 -10.27 -11.59 -16.54
N GLU A 159 -9.80 -11.39 -17.78
CA GLU A 159 -9.11 -12.41 -18.56
C GLU A 159 -7.61 -12.41 -18.30
N ASP A 160 -6.99 -11.23 -18.27
CA ASP A 160 -5.53 -11.09 -18.14
C ASP A 160 -5.08 -10.41 -16.84
N GLY A 161 -6.01 -9.91 -16.02
CA GLY A 161 -5.70 -9.19 -14.78
C GLY A 161 -5.04 -7.82 -15.00
N MET A 162 -5.04 -7.31 -16.24
CA MET A 162 -4.43 -6.02 -16.55
C MET A 162 -5.32 -4.88 -16.06
N TRP A 163 -4.67 -3.90 -15.43
CA TRP A 163 -5.33 -2.66 -15.06
C TRP A 163 -5.47 -1.75 -16.27
N GLN A 164 -6.63 -1.12 -16.44
CA GLN A 164 -6.91 -0.20 -17.53
C GLN A 164 -7.42 1.15 -16.98
N LEU A 165 -6.82 2.24 -17.44
CA LEU A 165 -7.16 3.62 -17.06
C LEU A 165 -7.61 4.41 -18.30
N ILE A 166 -8.87 4.79 -18.31
CA ILE A 166 -9.54 5.34 -19.50
C ILE A 166 -10.07 6.74 -19.19
N GLY A 167 -9.79 7.69 -20.08
CA GLY A 167 -10.26 9.08 -20.02
C GLY A 167 -11.65 9.29 -20.63
N ALA A 168 -11.90 10.51 -21.11
CA ALA A 168 -13.14 10.86 -21.80
C ALA A 168 -13.10 10.50 -23.29
N SER A 169 -11.90 10.49 -23.88
CA SER A 169 -11.69 10.05 -25.25
C SER A 169 -11.87 8.52 -25.37
N ASP A 170 -12.42 8.08 -26.50
CA ASP A 170 -12.63 6.66 -26.77
C ASP A 170 -11.32 5.87 -26.66
N ALA A 171 -11.37 4.72 -26.00
CA ALA A 171 -10.23 3.82 -25.89
C ALA A 171 -9.96 3.13 -27.23
N ASP A 172 -8.97 3.62 -27.99
CA ASP A 172 -8.43 2.92 -29.15
C ASP A 172 -7.29 1.99 -28.71
N GLY A 173 -7.53 0.67 -28.81
CA GLY A 173 -6.56 -0.37 -28.48
C GLY A 173 -5.23 -0.28 -29.25
N GLY A 174 -5.19 0.43 -30.38
CA GLY A 174 -3.95 0.70 -31.13
C GLY A 174 -3.08 1.83 -30.56
N THR A 175 -3.62 2.65 -29.66
CA THR A 175 -2.93 3.85 -29.14
C THR A 175 -2.60 3.79 -27.64
N GLY A 176 -3.06 2.72 -26.97
CA GLY A 176 -2.83 2.48 -25.56
C GLY A 176 -1.35 2.56 -25.18
N LYS A 177 -1.09 3.13 -24.00
CA LYS A 177 0.25 3.25 -23.41
C LYS A 177 0.35 2.33 -22.21
N ILE A 178 1.48 1.63 -22.10
CA ILE A 178 1.78 0.83 -20.91
C ILE A 178 2.60 1.68 -19.95
N GLY A 179 2.19 1.72 -18.69
CA GLY A 179 2.92 2.38 -17.60
C GLY A 179 2.77 1.61 -16.29
N HIS A 180 3.48 2.03 -15.25
CA HIS A 180 3.26 1.48 -13.91
C HIS A 180 2.07 2.16 -13.23
N LEU A 181 1.21 1.38 -12.59
CA LEU A 181 0.00 1.87 -11.93
C LEU A 181 0.31 2.88 -10.83
N HIS A 182 1.40 2.69 -10.08
CA HIS A 182 1.76 3.62 -9.00
C HIS A 182 2.08 5.04 -9.50
N HIS A 183 2.57 5.22 -10.73
CA HIS A 183 2.74 6.56 -11.30
C HIS A 183 1.40 7.25 -11.57
N ALA A 184 0.35 6.51 -11.90
CA ALA A 184 -0.98 7.09 -12.04
C ALA A 184 -1.55 7.52 -10.68
N ILE A 185 -1.29 6.72 -9.62
CA ILE A 185 -1.70 7.05 -8.24
C ILE A 185 -0.95 8.28 -7.71
N ASP A 186 0.34 8.45 -8.07
CA ASP A 186 1.12 9.63 -7.72
C ASP A 186 0.48 10.93 -8.26
N GLU A 187 -0.18 10.87 -9.42
CA GLU A 187 -0.85 12.01 -10.07
C GLU A 187 -2.31 12.17 -9.63
N ASP A 188 -2.99 11.06 -9.31
CA ASP A 188 -4.38 11.02 -8.87
C ASP A 188 -4.56 10.04 -7.70
N GLN A 189 -4.42 10.55 -6.49
CA GLN A 189 -4.51 9.76 -5.27
C GLN A 189 -5.92 9.19 -5.01
N SER A 190 -6.97 9.70 -5.67
CA SER A 190 -8.30 9.12 -5.52
C SER A 190 -8.38 7.68 -6.05
N LEU A 191 -7.42 7.27 -6.91
CA LEU A 191 -7.31 5.89 -7.38
C LEU A 191 -7.10 4.88 -6.25
N ILE A 192 -6.61 5.31 -5.09
CA ILE A 192 -6.46 4.47 -3.88
C ILE A 192 -7.81 3.81 -3.52
N ASP A 193 -8.93 4.46 -3.81
CA ASP A 193 -10.29 3.96 -3.57
C ASP A 193 -10.71 2.83 -4.52
N THR A 194 -9.84 2.43 -5.46
CA THR A 194 -10.10 1.45 -6.52
C THR A 194 -9.13 0.27 -6.55
N LEU A 195 -8.07 0.28 -5.75
CA LEU A 195 -6.97 -0.69 -5.86
C LEU A 195 -7.34 -2.12 -5.40
N ASP A 196 -8.46 -2.29 -4.70
CA ASP A 196 -9.04 -3.59 -4.33
C ASP A 196 -10.10 -4.10 -5.31
N LEU A 197 -10.28 -3.46 -6.47
CA LEU A 197 -11.15 -4.03 -7.49
C LEU A 197 -10.69 -5.46 -7.80
N PRO A 198 -11.56 -6.48 -7.70
CA PRO A 198 -11.22 -7.82 -8.12
C PRO A 198 -11.08 -7.88 -9.65
N PRO A 199 -10.43 -8.91 -10.22
CA PRO A 199 -10.50 -9.16 -11.66
C PRO A 199 -11.95 -9.19 -12.15
N GLY A 200 -12.24 -8.46 -13.23
CA GLY A 200 -13.57 -8.17 -13.77
C GLY A 200 -14.26 -6.94 -13.17
N GLY A 201 -13.76 -6.39 -12.07
CA GLY A 201 -14.29 -5.20 -11.43
C GLY A 201 -13.94 -3.92 -12.19
N SER A 202 -14.79 -2.90 -12.04
CA SER A 202 -14.51 -1.55 -12.56
C SER A 202 -15.04 -0.46 -11.63
N ALA A 203 -14.59 0.77 -11.86
CA ALA A 203 -15.11 1.96 -11.19
C ALA A 203 -15.15 3.14 -12.16
N THR A 204 -16.20 3.96 -12.07
CA THR A 204 -16.37 5.16 -12.89
C THR A 204 -16.60 6.41 -12.07
N ARG A 205 -16.18 7.58 -12.56
CA ARG A 205 -16.48 8.88 -11.95
C ARG A 205 -16.86 9.91 -13.01
N ALA A 206 -17.63 10.92 -12.62
CA ALA A 206 -18.11 11.95 -13.54
C ALA A 206 -17.04 12.98 -13.95
N GLY A 207 -15.98 13.12 -13.16
CA GLY A 207 -14.87 14.06 -13.37
C GLY A 207 -13.78 13.84 -12.32
N ALA A 208 -12.64 14.52 -12.46
CA ALA A 208 -11.45 14.33 -11.62
C ALA A 208 -11.74 14.37 -10.10
N GLU A 209 -12.59 15.31 -9.67
CA GLU A 209 -12.92 15.51 -8.25
C GLU A 209 -14.17 14.73 -7.80
N SER A 210 -14.75 13.91 -8.67
CA SER A 210 -15.95 13.14 -8.35
C SER A 210 -15.60 11.82 -7.67
N PRO A 211 -16.41 11.35 -6.70
CA PRO A 211 -16.19 10.04 -6.10
C PRO A 211 -16.35 8.91 -7.12
N TRP A 212 -15.64 7.81 -6.86
CA TRP A 212 -15.73 6.59 -7.66
C TRP A 212 -17.03 5.82 -7.39
N ASN A 213 -17.70 5.42 -8.47
CA ASN A 213 -18.85 4.53 -8.47
C ASN A 213 -18.37 3.15 -8.91
N ARG A 214 -18.37 2.19 -7.99
CA ARG A 214 -17.83 0.84 -8.22
C ARG A 214 -18.88 -0.07 -8.86
N HIS A 215 -18.44 -0.92 -9.78
CA HIS A 215 -19.22 -1.95 -10.46
C HIS A 215 -18.47 -3.28 -10.30
N LEU A 216 -19.05 -4.18 -9.52
CA LEU A 216 -18.49 -5.49 -9.15
C LEU A 216 -19.25 -6.62 -9.86
#